data_AF-A0ABF7Q5A1-F1
#
_entry.id   AF-A0ABF7Q5A1-F1
#
_cell.length_a   1.000
_cell.length_b   1.000
_cell.length_c   1.000
_cell.angle_alpha   90.00
_cell.angle_beta   90.00
_cell.angle_gamma   90.00
#
_symmetry.space_group_name_H-M   'P 1'
#
loop_
_entity.id
_entity.type
_entity.pdbx_description
1 polymer ?
#
loop_
_entity_poly.entity_id
_entity_poly.type
_entity_poly.pdbx_seq_one_letter_code
_entity_poly.pdbx_strand_id
1 'polypeptide(L)'
;MNDRPASWRMPTRRQMDQLARRVGGKDPNARGLAPNADLPPEYWEALLEAAGADGDHVGLDASRRLLRLSQVPDHVLRVGCRRCGRTVEIQKADAARLYGPESVWRDVGRRLLDDTCTQRTGRYEEDGCWPSFD
;
A
#
# COMPACT_ATOMS: atom_id res chain seq x y z
N MET A 1 2.97 -11.71 41.30
CA MET A 1 3.40 -11.81 39.89
C MET A 1 2.84 -13.10 39.34
N ASN A 2 1.91 -13.03 38.38
CA ASN A 2 1.40 -14.23 37.70
C ASN A 2 2.13 -14.37 36.38
N ASP A 3 3.14 -15.24 36.35
CA ASP A 3 3.83 -15.66 35.14
C ASP A 3 2.82 -16.34 34.19
N ARG A 4 2.42 -15.62 33.14
CA ARG A 4 1.73 -16.19 31.98
C ARG A 4 2.74 -16.29 30.85
N PRO A 5 3.42 -17.43 30.65
CA PRO A 5 4.11 -17.67 29.40
C PRO A 5 3.06 -17.79 28.29
N ALA A 6 3.13 -16.89 27.31
CA ALA A 6 2.36 -16.96 26.07
C ALA A 6 2.89 -18.12 25.20
N SER A 7 2.75 -19.36 25.66
CA SER A 7 2.89 -20.53 24.79
C SER A 7 1.54 -20.79 24.14
N TRP A 8 1.44 -20.54 22.83
CA TRP A 8 0.26 -20.90 22.05
C TRP A 8 0.17 -22.42 21.98
N ARG A 9 -0.52 -23.02 22.95
CA ARG A 9 -0.90 -24.44 22.95
C ARG A 9 -2.37 -24.51 22.55
N MET A 10 -2.68 -25.29 21.53
CA MET A 10 -4.06 -25.50 21.09
C MET A 10 -4.89 -26.07 22.27
N PRO A 11 -6.00 -25.42 22.68
CA PRO A 11 -6.76 -25.86 23.84
C PRO A 11 -7.32 -27.26 23.66
N THR A 12 -7.30 -28.06 24.72
CA THR A 12 -7.93 -29.39 24.72
C THR A 12 -9.45 -29.28 24.59
N ARG A 13 -10.12 -30.35 24.14
CA ARG A 13 -11.58 -30.37 23.97
C ARG A 13 -12.36 -29.95 25.22
N ARG A 14 -11.92 -30.39 26.42
CA ARG A 14 -12.50 -29.95 27.71
C ARG A 14 -12.31 -28.45 27.97
N GLN A 15 -11.16 -27.89 27.60
CA GLN A 15 -10.90 -26.46 27.74
C GLN A 15 -11.75 -25.65 26.75
N MET A 16 -11.94 -26.16 25.53
CA MET A 16 -12.84 -25.59 24.53
C MET A 16 -14.30 -25.59 25.03
N ASP A 17 -14.78 -26.69 25.62
CA ASP A 17 -16.13 -26.75 26.19
C ASP A 17 -16.31 -25.77 27.35
N GLN A 18 -15.27 -25.59 28.18
CA GLN A 18 -15.31 -24.63 29.29
C GLN A 18 -15.27 -23.18 28.82
N LEU A 19 -14.51 -22.88 27.75
CA LEU A 19 -14.51 -21.58 27.08
C LEU A 19 -15.89 -21.30 26.47
N ALA A 20 -16.47 -22.27 25.75
CA ALA A 20 -17.80 -22.14 25.15
C ALA A 20 -18.88 -21.85 26.20
N ARG A 21 -18.83 -22.52 27.36
CA ARG A 21 -19.74 -22.23 28.48
C ARG A 21 -19.54 -20.85 29.10
N ARG A 22 -18.30 -20.34 29.14
CA ARG A 22 -18.01 -18.96 29.61
C ARG A 22 -18.45 -17.89 28.61
N VAL A 23 -18.43 -18.20 27.32
CA VAL A 23 -18.84 -17.28 26.25
C VAL A 23 -20.35 -17.31 26.02
N GLY A 24 -21.02 -18.45 26.21
CA GLY A 24 -22.45 -18.65 25.94
C GLY A 24 -23.45 -17.86 26.80
N GLY A 25 -22.98 -17.03 27.73
CA GLY A 25 -23.81 -16.06 28.48
C GLY A 25 -23.52 -14.60 28.14
N LYS A 26 -22.57 -14.34 27.23
CA LYS A 26 -22.29 -13.02 26.70
C LYS A 26 -22.78 -13.01 25.27
N ASP A 27 -24.07 -12.72 25.08
CA ASP A 27 -24.45 -12.06 23.84
C ASP A 27 -23.53 -10.85 23.69
N PRO A 28 -22.77 -10.72 22.60
CA PRO A 28 -22.23 -9.43 22.25
C PRO A 28 -23.44 -8.56 21.91
N ASN A 29 -24.08 -8.00 22.94
CA ASN A 29 -24.82 -6.77 22.80
C ASN A 29 -23.78 -5.68 22.49
N ALA A 30 -23.30 -5.71 21.26
CA ALA A 30 -22.24 -4.87 20.78
C ALA A 30 -22.47 -4.67 19.28
N ARG A 31 -23.57 -3.99 18.94
CA ARG A 31 -23.71 -3.19 17.71
C ARG A 31 -23.03 -3.79 16.48
N GLY A 32 -23.18 -5.10 16.30
CA GLY A 32 -22.52 -5.85 15.25
C GLY A 32 -23.44 -5.77 14.07
N LEU A 33 -23.09 -4.91 13.11
CA LEU A 33 -23.74 -4.90 11.81
C LEU A 33 -23.72 -6.34 11.29
N ALA A 34 -24.88 -6.85 10.88
CA ALA A 34 -24.97 -8.19 10.30
C ALA A 34 -23.97 -8.31 9.12
N PRO A 35 -23.48 -9.51 8.77
CA PRO A 35 -22.48 -9.68 7.72
C PRO A 35 -22.80 -9.01 6.38
N ASN A 36 -24.09 -8.76 6.10
CA ASN A 36 -24.60 -8.09 4.89
C ASN A 36 -25.37 -6.79 5.21
N ALA A 37 -25.23 -6.24 6.42
CA ALA A 37 -25.85 -4.96 6.75
C ALA A 37 -25.03 -3.83 6.14
N ASP A 38 -25.71 -2.84 5.57
CA ASP A 38 -25.07 -1.62 5.08
C ASP A 38 -24.26 -0.99 6.22
N LEU A 39 -22.98 -0.74 5.94
CA LEU A 39 -22.09 -0.07 6.87
C LEU A 39 -22.56 1.39 7.03
N PRO A 40 -22.57 1.93 8.27
CA PRO A 40 -22.93 3.32 8.52
C PRO A 40 -22.07 4.27 7.67
N PRO A 41 -22.63 5.38 7.18
CA PRO A 41 -21.89 6.39 6.43
C PRO A 41 -20.61 6.85 7.15
N GLU A 42 -20.65 6.94 8.48
CA GLU A 42 -19.54 7.36 9.32
C GLU A 42 -18.35 6.38 9.25
N TYR A 43 -18.61 5.09 9.00
CA TYR A 43 -17.56 4.10 8.77
C TYR A 43 -16.82 4.36 7.45
N TRP A 44 -17.56 4.70 6.40
CA TRP A 44 -16.98 5.04 5.10
C TRP A 44 -16.18 6.33 5.16
N GLU A 45 -16.70 7.35 5.84
CA GLU A 45 -15.99 8.61 6.07
C GLU A 45 -14.69 8.37 6.84
N ALA A 46 -14.72 7.62 7.95
CA ALA A 46 -13.50 7.29 8.69
C ALA A 46 -12.46 6.52 7.85
N LEU A 47 -12.92 5.65 6.93
CA LEU A 47 -12.05 4.89 6.05
C LEU A 47 -11.45 5.77 4.94
N LEU A 48 -12.24 6.70 4.37
CA LEU A 48 -11.76 7.66 3.38
C LEU A 48 -10.80 8.68 4.00
N GLU A 49 -11.07 9.15 5.22
CA GLU A 49 -10.16 10.03 5.97
C GLU A 49 -8.85 9.32 6.32
N ALA A 50 -8.91 8.06 6.77
CA ALA A 50 -7.69 7.27 7.02
C ALA A 50 -6.89 7.01 5.73
N ALA A 51 -7.58 6.70 4.63
CA ALA A 51 -6.95 6.52 3.32
C ALA A 51 -6.38 7.84 2.76
N GLY A 52 -7.02 8.98 3.07
CA GLY A 52 -6.55 10.32 2.73
C GLY A 52 -5.33 10.74 3.56
N ALA A 53 -5.28 10.38 4.84
CA ALA A 53 -4.13 10.65 5.71
C ALA A 53 -2.85 9.91 5.25
N ASP A 54 -2.98 8.68 4.72
CA ASP A 54 -1.89 7.99 4.01
C ASP A 54 -1.74 8.48 2.55
N GLY A 55 -2.79 9.09 2.03
CA GLY A 55 -2.98 9.48 0.63
C GLY A 55 -2.48 10.86 0.26
N ASP A 56 -2.22 11.77 1.21
CA ASP A 56 -1.73 13.12 0.92
C ASP A 56 -0.39 13.09 0.15
N HIS A 57 0.47 12.11 0.43
CA HIS A 57 1.67 11.86 -0.37
C HIS A 57 1.32 11.17 -1.70
N VAL A 58 0.42 10.18 -1.68
CA VAL A 58 0.01 9.41 -2.88
C VAL A 58 -0.71 10.29 -3.91
N GLY A 59 -1.45 11.33 -3.50
CA GLY A 59 -2.20 12.26 -4.35
C GLY A 59 -1.30 13.27 -5.05
N LEU A 60 -0.35 13.86 -4.33
CA LEU A 60 0.70 14.71 -4.90
C LEU A 60 1.58 13.92 -5.87
N ASP A 61 1.99 12.71 -5.49
CA ASP A 61 2.75 11.80 -6.36
C ASP A 61 1.93 11.32 -7.55
N ALA A 62 0.61 11.17 -7.39
CA ALA A 62 -0.30 10.78 -8.45
C ALA A 62 -0.48 11.88 -9.51
N SER A 63 -0.52 13.13 -9.09
CA SER A 63 -0.52 14.27 -10.01
C SER A 63 0.86 14.47 -10.64
N ARG A 64 1.93 14.39 -9.85
CA ARG A 64 3.32 14.57 -10.30
C ARG A 64 3.77 13.54 -11.32
N ARG A 65 3.42 12.26 -11.14
CA ARG A 65 3.73 11.21 -12.12
C ARG A 65 3.07 11.43 -13.49
N LEU A 66 1.94 12.16 -13.55
CA LEU A 66 1.27 12.47 -14.81
C LEU A 66 1.81 13.72 -15.52
N LEU A 67 2.68 14.49 -14.86
CA LEU A 67 3.30 15.68 -15.45
C LEU A 67 4.30 15.29 -16.54
N ARG A 68 4.44 16.18 -17.52
CA ARG A 68 5.55 16.13 -18.49
C ARG A 68 6.84 16.50 -17.77
N LEU A 69 7.97 15.96 -18.20
CA LEU A 69 9.28 16.27 -17.63
C LEU A 69 9.56 17.77 -17.60
N SER A 70 9.11 18.54 -18.60
CA SER A 70 9.22 20.00 -18.63
C SER A 70 8.45 20.72 -17.52
N GLN A 71 7.37 20.11 -17.01
CA GLN A 71 6.45 20.69 -16.04
C GLN A 71 6.73 20.27 -14.60
N VAL A 72 7.56 19.24 -14.39
CA VAL A 72 7.92 18.81 -13.04
C VAL A 72 8.77 19.89 -12.36
N PRO A 73 8.38 20.39 -11.17
CA PRO A 73 9.13 21.46 -10.51
C PRO A 73 10.53 21.01 -10.08
N ASP A 74 10.66 19.77 -9.62
CA ASP A 74 11.90 19.26 -9.04
C ASP A 74 13.02 19.07 -10.06
N HIS A 75 14.26 19.28 -9.61
CA HIS A 75 15.46 19.05 -10.41
C HIS A 75 15.91 17.59 -10.40
N VAL A 76 15.54 16.84 -9.37
CA VAL A 76 15.85 15.41 -9.22
C VAL A 76 14.53 14.65 -9.19
N LEU A 77 14.46 13.58 -9.99
CA LEU A 77 13.30 12.71 -10.09
C LEU A 77 13.65 11.34 -9.55
N ARG A 78 12.78 10.79 -8.69
CA ARG A 78 13.03 9.51 -8.03
C ARG A 78 11.88 8.54 -8.28
N VAL A 79 12.24 7.32 -8.64
CA VAL A 79 11.27 6.23 -8.79
C VAL A 79 11.78 5.01 -8.06
N GLY A 80 11.00 4.53 -7.09
CA GLY A 80 11.25 3.32 -6.33
C GLY A 80 10.39 2.17 -6.81
N CYS A 81 10.87 0.93 -6.70
CA CYS A 81 10.03 -0.25 -6.85
C CYS A 81 9.71 -0.82 -5.47
N ARG A 82 8.44 -0.77 -5.06
CA ARG A 82 7.99 -1.26 -3.74
C ARG A 82 8.20 -2.76 -3.52
N ARG A 83 8.35 -3.53 -4.61
CA ARG A 83 8.55 -4.99 -4.54
C ARG A 83 9.97 -5.39 -4.14
N CYS A 84 10.98 -4.77 -4.77
CA CYS A 84 12.39 -5.10 -4.53
C CYS A 84 13.15 -4.02 -3.75
N GLY A 85 12.49 -2.90 -3.43
CA GLY A 85 13.06 -1.77 -2.69
C GLY A 85 14.05 -0.93 -3.48
N ARG A 86 14.21 -1.15 -4.80
CA ARG A 86 15.20 -0.43 -5.60
C ARG A 86 14.69 0.96 -5.94
N THR A 87 15.51 1.98 -5.67
CA THR A 87 15.26 3.38 -6.07
C THR A 87 16.21 3.81 -7.17
N VAL A 88 15.68 4.45 -8.20
CA VAL A 88 16.42 5.05 -9.30
C VAL A 88 16.23 6.56 -9.24
N GLU A 89 17.33 7.29 -9.26
CA GLU A 89 17.33 8.75 -9.29
C GLU A 89 17.88 9.22 -10.63
N ILE A 90 17.27 10.26 -11.20
CA ILE A 90 17.73 10.90 -12.43
C ILE A 90 17.54 12.40 -12.34
N GLN A 91 18.50 13.16 -12.85
CA GLN A 91 18.35 14.61 -13.00
C GLN A 91 17.30 14.89 -14.07
N LYS A 92 16.40 15.86 -13.82
CA LYS A 92 15.37 16.29 -14.78
C LYS A 92 15.97 16.64 -16.14
N ALA A 93 17.12 17.32 -16.14
CA ALA A 93 17.83 17.69 -17.37
C ALA A 93 18.29 16.46 -18.17
N ASP A 94 18.78 15.42 -17.49
CA ASP A 94 19.23 14.19 -18.14
C ASP A 94 18.04 13.35 -18.62
N ALA A 95 16.97 13.26 -17.81
CA ALA A 95 15.72 12.63 -18.22
C ALA A 95 15.13 13.31 -19.47
N ALA A 96 15.13 14.65 -19.52
CA ALA A 96 14.64 15.41 -20.66
C ALA A 96 15.53 15.22 -21.91
N ARG A 97 16.85 15.03 -21.74
CA ARG A 97 17.77 14.72 -22.85
C ARG A 97 17.58 13.30 -23.39
N LEU A 98 17.36 12.33 -22.51
CA LEU A 98 17.25 10.91 -22.88
C LEU A 98 15.87 10.54 -23.44
N TYR A 99 14.81 11.04 -22.82
CA TYR A 99 13.43 10.67 -23.14
C TYR A 99 12.63 11.79 -23.80
N GLY A 100 13.15 13.02 -23.82
CA GLY A 100 12.47 14.19 -24.36
C GLY A 100 11.66 14.96 -23.31
N PRO A 101 11.60 16.30 -23.38
CA PRO A 101 10.96 17.15 -22.37
C PRO A 101 9.45 16.94 -22.25
N GLU A 102 8.80 16.47 -23.32
CA GLU A 102 7.35 16.25 -23.36
C GLU A 102 6.92 14.87 -22.84
N SER A 103 7.88 14.03 -22.46
CA SER A 103 7.59 12.70 -21.92
C SER A 103 6.98 12.78 -20.53
N VAL A 104 6.01 11.90 -20.25
CA VAL A 104 5.33 11.83 -18.96
C VAL A 104 6.21 11.12 -17.93
N TRP A 105 6.36 11.70 -16.73
CA TRP A 105 7.24 11.18 -15.69
C TRP A 105 6.93 9.72 -15.32
N ARG A 106 5.64 9.33 -15.27
CA ARG A 106 5.19 7.95 -15.03
C ARG A 106 5.81 6.96 -16.00
N ASP A 107 5.80 7.29 -17.28
CA ASP A 107 6.22 6.38 -18.35
C ASP A 107 7.76 6.27 -18.38
N VAL A 108 8.44 7.39 -18.08
CA VAL A 108 9.89 7.42 -17.90
C VAL A 108 10.32 6.60 -16.68
N GLY A 109 9.69 6.82 -15.53
CA GLY A 109 10.01 6.10 -14.30
C GLY A 109 9.72 4.60 -14.42
N ARG A 110 8.66 4.21 -15.15
CA ARG A 110 8.40 2.81 -15.49
C ARG A 110 9.57 2.21 -16.26
N ARG A 111 10.02 2.86 -17.34
CA ARG A 111 11.16 2.38 -18.14
C ARG A 111 12.46 2.28 -17.33
N LEU A 112 12.73 3.28 -16.49
CA LEU A 112 13.90 3.27 -15.59
C LEU A 112 13.89 2.06 -14.64
N LEU A 113 12.72 1.70 -14.11
CA LEU A 113 12.57 0.50 -13.29
C LEU A 113 12.69 -0.79 -14.12
N ASP A 114 12.13 -0.83 -15.33
CA ASP A 114 12.20 -2.01 -16.20
C ASP A 114 13.65 -2.36 -16.59
N ASP A 115 14.49 -1.33 -16.77
CA ASP A 115 15.92 -1.48 -17.09
C ASP A 115 16.78 -1.91 -15.89
N THR A 116 16.38 -1.56 -14.67
CA THR A 116 17.24 -1.68 -13.48
C THR A 116 16.73 -2.65 -12.42
N CYS A 117 15.46 -3.08 -12.48
CA CYS A 117 14.89 -3.99 -11.51
C CYS A 117 15.44 -5.41 -11.66
N THR A 118 15.93 -5.98 -10.55
CA THR A 118 16.47 -7.35 -10.50
C THR A 118 15.40 -8.43 -10.62
N GLN A 119 14.16 -8.14 -10.20
CA GLN A 119 13.01 -9.05 -10.36
C GLN A 119 12.33 -8.80 -11.70
N ARG A 120 13.12 -8.95 -12.78
CA ARG A 120 12.64 -8.77 -14.16
C ARG A 120 11.43 -9.66 -14.40
N THR A 121 10.27 -8.99 -14.50
CA THR A 121 9.07 -9.45 -15.22
C THR A 121 8.56 -10.84 -14.85
N GLY A 122 7.77 -10.94 -13.77
CA GLY A 122 6.66 -11.90 -13.75
C GLY A 122 5.68 -11.53 -14.88
N ARG A 123 4.93 -12.52 -15.41
CA ARG A 123 3.85 -12.28 -16.39
C ARG A 123 2.94 -11.16 -15.87
N TYR A 124 2.26 -10.45 -16.78
CA TYR A 124 1.33 -9.35 -16.47
C TYR A 124 0.28 -9.69 -15.39
N GLU A 125 0.10 -10.99 -15.12
CA GLU A 125 -0.83 -11.59 -14.16
C GLU A 125 -0.23 -11.93 -12.79
N GLU A 126 1.10 -11.90 -12.58
CA GLU A 126 1.75 -12.39 -11.33
C GLU A 126 2.85 -11.43 -10.80
N ASP A 127 2.49 -10.21 -10.42
CA ASP A 127 3.36 -9.21 -9.75
C ASP A 127 4.44 -8.55 -10.65
N GLY A 128 4.09 -7.44 -11.31
CA GLY A 128 5.07 -6.54 -11.92
C GLY A 128 5.85 -5.71 -10.89
N CYS A 129 6.77 -4.84 -11.35
CA CYS A 129 7.32 -3.80 -10.46
C CYS A 129 6.20 -2.84 -10.05
N TRP A 130 6.16 -2.48 -8.77
CA TRP A 130 5.21 -1.52 -8.22
C TRP A 130 5.89 -0.17 -8.05
N PRO A 131 5.75 0.78 -9.00
CA PRO A 131 6.45 2.05 -8.94
C PRO A 131 5.87 2.92 -7.82
N SER A 132 6.75 3.46 -6.99
CA SER A 132 6.53 4.60 -6.12
C SER A 132 7.29 5.76 -6.72
N PHE A 133 6.64 6.92 -6.83
CA PHE A 133 7.29 8.13 -7.32
C PHE A 133 7.45 9.03 -6.11
N ASP A 134 8.64 9.60 -5.94
CA ASP A 134 8.90 10.70 -4.99
C ASP A 134 9.31 11.91 -5.83
#